data_AF-A0A3D4LL81-F1
#
_entry.id   AF-A0A3D4LL81-F1
#
_cell.length_a   1.000
_cell.length_b   1.000
_cell.length_c   1.000
_cell.angle_alpha   90.00
_cell.angle_beta   90.00
_cell.angle_gamma   90.00
#
_symmetry.space_group_name_H-M   'P 1'
#
loop_
_entity.id
_entity.type
_entity.pdbx_description
1 polymer ?
#
loop_
_entity_poly.entity_id
_entity_poly.type
_entity_poly.pdbx_seq_one_letter_code
_entity_poly.pdbx_strand_id
1 'polypeptide(L)'
;MSNIVEKFNEVTHAKVINAFLLDGKSHRSIQEEILNIPAPARGGGFKTMEILHYYDIYGDKKGILNQKPLSEELKNATGMYKYALELIELYI
;
A
#
# COMPACT_ATOMS: atom_id res chain seq x y z
N MET A 1 -2.02 -17.77 2.33
CA MET A 1 -2.46 -16.48 1.74
C MET A 1 -3.44 -15.82 2.70
N SER A 2 -3.33 -14.52 2.95
CA SER A 2 -4.37 -13.80 3.72
C SER A 2 -5.60 -13.60 2.85
N ASN A 3 -6.78 -13.98 3.36
CA ASN A 3 -8.08 -13.76 2.70
C ASN A 3 -8.35 -12.30 2.33
N ILE A 4 -7.62 -11.33 2.90
CA ILE A 4 -7.85 -9.91 2.60
C ILE A 4 -7.24 -9.48 1.27
N VAL A 5 -6.09 -10.06 0.89
CA VAL A 5 -5.38 -9.67 -0.34
C VAL A 5 -6.18 -10.12 -1.56
N GLU A 6 -6.75 -11.33 -1.51
CA GLU A 6 -7.56 -11.86 -2.60
C GLU A 6 -8.94 -11.20 -2.70
N LYS A 7 -9.40 -10.52 -1.65
CA LYS A 7 -10.71 -9.86 -1.60
C LYS A 7 -10.75 -8.59 -2.46
N PHE A 8 -9.62 -7.92 -2.62
CA PHE A 8 -9.52 -6.63 -3.29
C PHE A 8 -8.83 -6.79 -4.65
N ASN A 9 -9.25 -5.96 -5.61
CA ASN A 9 -8.64 -5.95 -6.94
C ASN A 9 -7.35 -5.12 -6.96
N GLU A 10 -6.59 -5.26 -8.05
CA GLU A 10 -5.34 -4.55 -8.26
C GLU A 10 -5.49 -3.03 -8.19
N VAL A 11 -6.61 -2.47 -8.65
CA VAL A 11 -6.91 -1.02 -8.54
C VAL A 11 -6.99 -0.59 -7.07
N THR A 12 -7.64 -1.38 -6.22
CA THR A 12 -7.74 -1.08 -4.79
C THR A 12 -6.39 -1.24 -4.11
N HIS A 13 -5.61 -2.25 -4.50
CA HIS A 13 -4.23 -2.42 -4.02
C HIS A 13 -3.38 -1.20 -4.40
N ALA A 14 -3.44 -0.74 -5.65
CA ALA A 14 -2.72 0.45 -6.11
C ALA A 14 -3.10 1.69 -5.28
N LYS A 15 -4.38 1.89 -4.97
CA LYS A 15 -4.82 2.98 -4.07
C LYS A 15 -4.26 2.85 -2.66
N VAL A 16 -4.26 1.65 -2.08
CA VAL A 16 -3.69 1.37 -0.75
C VAL A 16 -2.19 1.66 -0.73
N ILE A 17 -1.47 1.15 -1.72
CA ILE A 17 -0.02 1.32 -1.88
C ILE A 17 0.29 2.82 -2.05
N ASN A 18 -0.39 3.51 -2.97
CA ASN A 18 -0.19 4.93 -3.23
C ASN A 18 -0.47 5.78 -1.98
N ALA A 19 -1.56 5.52 -1.27
CA ALA A 19 -1.87 6.26 -0.04
C ALA A 19 -0.83 6.06 1.07
N PHE A 20 -0.13 4.92 1.09
CA PHE A 20 0.93 4.68 2.06
C PHE A 20 2.29 5.26 1.62
N LEU A 21 2.67 5.05 0.36
CA LEU A 21 3.96 5.44 -0.18
C LEU A 21 4.05 6.92 -0.57
N LEU A 22 2.96 7.51 -1.08
CA LEU A 22 2.88 8.93 -1.46
C LEU A 22 2.22 9.73 -0.34
N ASP A 23 0.95 9.49 -0.02
CA ASP A 23 0.24 10.34 0.95
C ASP A 23 0.72 10.17 2.40
N GLY A 24 1.51 9.12 2.69
CA GLY A 24 1.99 8.84 4.03
C GLY A 24 0.87 8.60 5.04
N LYS A 25 -0.29 8.09 4.59
CA LYS A 25 -1.43 7.81 5.47
C LYS A 25 -1.11 6.68 6.45
N SER A 26 -1.78 6.70 7.60
CA SER A 26 -1.67 5.60 8.57
C SER A 26 -2.40 4.36 8.06
N HIS A 27 -1.96 3.16 8.47
CA HIS A 27 -2.67 1.92 8.14
C HIS A 27 -4.16 1.97 8.52
N ARG A 28 -4.47 2.62 9.64
CA ARG A 28 -5.85 2.78 10.14
C ARG A 28 -6.69 3.64 9.20
N SER A 29 -6.15 4.79 8.76
CA SER A 29 -6.83 5.71 7.84
C SER A 29 -7.09 5.03 6.48
N ILE A 30 -6.10 4.31 5.95
CA ILE A 30 -6.24 3.58 4.68
C ILE A 30 -7.32 2.50 4.80
N GLN A 31 -7.36 1.77 5.92
CA GLN A 31 -8.37 0.74 6.14
C GLN A 31 -9.79 1.32 6.13
N GLU A 32 -9.99 2.47 6.74
CA GLU A 32 -11.29 3.12 6.82
C GLU A 32 -11.69 3.79 5.50
N GLU A 33 -10.80 4.58 4.90
CA GLU A 33 -11.11 5.42 3.74
C GLU A 33 -11.07 4.67 2.40
N ILE A 34 -10.14 3.72 2.24
CA ILE A 34 -9.90 3.04 0.95
C ILE A 34 -10.53 1.66 0.96
N LEU A 35 -10.29 0.88 2.01
CA LEU A 35 -10.86 -0.47 2.10
C LEU A 35 -12.33 -0.46 2.54
N ASN A 36 -12.85 0.68 3.03
CA ASN A 36 -14.18 0.80 3.63
C ASN A 36 -14.43 -0.24 4.72
N ILE A 37 -13.38 -0.58 5.48
CA ILE A 37 -13.44 -1.52 6.60
C ILE A 37 -13.38 -0.71 7.89
N PRO A 38 -14.28 -0.95 8.87
CA PRO A 38 -14.19 -0.30 10.17
C PRO A 38 -12.80 -0.44 10.78
N ALA A 39 -12.21 0.68 11.22
CA ALA A 39 -10.86 0.73 11.76
C ALA A 39 -10.90 1.10 13.26
N PRO A 40 -11.19 0.12 14.16
CA PRO A 40 -11.32 0.37 15.59
C PRO A 40 -10.01 0.86 16.22
N ALA A 41 -10.10 1.53 17.37
CA ALA A 41 -8.94 2.05 18.10
C ALA A 41 -7.94 0.95 18.49
N ARG A 42 -8.40 -0.29 18.69
CA ARG A 42 -7.56 -1.48 18.90
C ARG A 42 -7.70 -2.39 17.69
N GLY A 43 -6.60 -2.63 16.99
CA GLY A 43 -6.55 -3.52 15.82
C GLY A 43 -7.00 -2.91 14.49
N GLY A 44 -7.27 -1.60 14.45
CA GLY A 44 -7.43 -0.88 13.19
C GLY A 44 -6.12 -0.78 12.42
N GLY A 45 -6.17 -1.07 11.11
CA GLY A 45 -5.03 -1.01 10.20
C GLY A 45 -4.35 -2.35 9.90
N PHE A 46 -4.71 -3.43 10.58
CA PHE A 46 -4.14 -4.75 10.29
C PHE A 46 -4.45 -5.25 8.88
N LYS A 47 -5.62 -4.90 8.33
CA LYS A 47 -5.98 -5.30 6.96
C LYS A 47 -5.16 -4.57 5.91
N THR A 48 -4.92 -3.29 6.12
CA THR A 48 -3.97 -2.54 5.29
C THR A 48 -2.55 -3.08 5.43
N MET A 49 -2.10 -3.36 6.66
CA MET A 49 -0.76 -3.91 6.92
C MET A 49 -0.55 -5.25 6.21
N GLU A 50 -1.54 -6.15 6.25
CA GLU A 50 -1.51 -7.43 5.53
C GLU A 50 -1.36 -7.22 4.01
N ILE A 51 -2.06 -6.25 3.41
CA ILE A 51 -1.94 -5.93 1.98
C ILE A 51 -0.55 -5.36 1.67
N LEU A 52 -0.06 -4.40 2.45
CA LEU A 52 1.26 -3.79 2.22
C LEU A 52 2.39 -4.81 2.36
N HIS A 53 2.33 -5.68 3.36
CA HIS A 53 3.34 -6.71 3.58
C HIS A 53 3.36 -7.76 2.47
N TYR A 54 2.22 -8.05 1.83
CA TYR A 54 2.19 -8.91 0.64
C TYR A 54 3.05 -8.33 -0.50
N TYR A 55 3.17 -7.02 -0.56
CA TYR A 55 3.97 -6.28 -1.53
C TYR A 55 5.40 -5.96 -1.05
N ASP A 56 5.89 -6.58 0.02
CA ASP A 56 7.16 -6.23 0.67
C ASP A 56 7.26 -4.75 1.10
N ILE A 57 6.13 -4.13 1.42
CA ILE A 57 6.05 -2.74 1.90
C ILE A 57 5.86 -2.74 3.41
N TYR A 58 6.86 -2.20 4.11
CA TYR A 58 6.87 -2.08 5.57
C TYR A 58 6.91 -0.60 5.99
N GLY A 59 6.96 -0.36 7.31
CA GLY A 59 6.89 0.97 7.90
C GLY A 59 7.98 1.95 7.45
N ASP A 60 9.13 1.45 7.02
CA ASP A 60 10.28 2.21 6.50
C ASP A 60 10.00 2.89 5.16
N LYS A 61 9.02 2.40 4.38
CA LYS A 61 8.67 2.94 3.06
C LYS A 61 7.56 3.98 3.09
N LYS A 62 7.04 4.30 4.26
CA LYS A 62 5.94 5.25 4.41
C LYS A 62 6.34 6.64 3.90
N GLY A 63 5.59 7.17 2.94
CA GLY A 63 5.86 8.49 2.37
C GLY A 63 7.15 8.58 1.53
N ILE A 64 7.74 7.46 1.12
CA ILE A 64 9.00 7.43 0.34
C ILE A 64 8.88 8.19 -0.99
N LEU A 65 7.68 8.19 -1.60
CA LEU A 65 7.43 8.86 -2.87
C LEU A 65 7.31 10.39 -2.74
N ASN A 66 7.24 10.93 -1.52
CA ASN A 66 7.41 12.37 -1.29
C ASN A 66 8.87 12.80 -1.35
N GLN A 67 9.80 11.86 -1.15
CA GLN A 67 11.23 12.13 -1.13
C GLN A 67 11.90 11.81 -2.46
N LYS A 68 11.38 10.80 -3.18
CA LYS A 68 11.92 10.32 -4.45
C LYS A 68 10.81 10.13 -5.47
N PRO A 69 11.02 10.48 -6.74
CA PRO A 69 10.04 10.21 -7.78
C PRO A 69 9.88 8.71 -8.00
N LEU A 70 8.65 8.29 -8.35
CA LEU A 70 8.29 6.89 -8.62
C LEU A 70 9.25 6.21 -9.61
N SER A 71 9.63 6.92 -10.67
CA SER A 71 10.52 6.41 -11.72
C SER A 71 11.94 6.10 -11.24
N GLU A 72 12.41 6.77 -10.18
CA GLU A 72 13.72 6.48 -9.58
C GLU A 72 13.64 5.30 -8.63
N GLU A 73 12.56 5.20 -7.86
CA GLU A 73 12.32 4.06 -6.95
C GLU A 73 12.12 2.76 -7.75
N LEU A 74 11.38 2.81 -8.87
CA LEU A 74 11.16 1.68 -9.78
C LEU A 74 12.45 1.07 -10.33
N LYS A 75 13.49 1.88 -10.58
CA LYS A 75 14.78 1.40 -11.11
C LYS A 75 15.54 0.54 -10.10
N ASN A 76 15.37 0.84 -8.81
CA ASN A 76 16.08 0.17 -7.73
C ASN A 76 15.23 -0.92 -7.05
N ALA A 77 13.91 -0.91 -7.26
CA ALA A 77 12.98 -1.88 -6.69
C ALA A 77 13.10 -3.26 -7.36
N THR A 78 12.89 -4.30 -6.56
CA THR A 78 12.86 -5.70 -7.01
C THR A 78 11.71 -6.45 -6.33
N GLY A 79 11.40 -7.66 -6.82
CA GLY A 79 10.40 -8.55 -6.21
C GLY A 79 8.98 -7.95 -6.18
N MET A 80 8.24 -8.24 -5.11
CA MET A 80 6.86 -7.77 -4.96
C MET A 80 6.77 -6.26 -4.77
N TYR A 81 7.82 -5.64 -4.21
CA TYR A 81 7.87 -4.19 -4.09
C TYR A 81 7.89 -3.51 -5.45
N LYS A 82 8.66 -4.04 -6.41
CA LYS A 82 8.65 -3.50 -7.78
C LYS A 82 7.26 -3.62 -8.41
N TYR A 83 6.62 -4.77 -8.28
CA TYR A 83 5.28 -4.99 -8.81
C TYR A 83 4.26 -4.02 -8.19
N ALA A 84 4.39 -3.69 -6.91
CA ALA A 84 3.56 -2.68 -6.24
C ALA A 84 3.73 -1.27 -6.85
N LEU A 85 4.94 -0.89 -7.24
CA LEU A 85 5.20 0.39 -7.90
C LEU A 85 4.66 0.40 -9.34
N GLU A 86 4.77 -0.72 -10.06
CA GLU A 86 4.16 -0.89 -11.39
C GLU A 86 2.63 -0.78 -11.34
N LEU A 87 2.00 -1.31 -10.27
CA LEU A 87 0.56 -1.14 -10.05
C LEU A 87 0.16 0.33 -9.86
N ILE A 88 1.00 1.14 -9.20
CA ILE A 88 0.75 2.58 -9.11
C ILE A 88 0.80 3.20 -10.51
N GLU A 89 1.86 2.93 -11.28
CA GLU A 89 2.04 3.48 -12.63
C GLU A 89 0.91 3.09 -13.60
N LEU A 90 0.32 1.91 -13.42
CA LEU A 90 -0.79 1.40 -14.25
C LEU A 90 -2.15 1.99 -13.89
N TYR A 91 -2.40 2.32 -12.62
CA TYR A 91 -3.75 2.59 -12.11
C TYR A 91 -3.96 3.96 -11.45
N ILE A 92 -2.90 4.76 -11.24
CA ILE A 92 -2.92 6.09 -10.60
C ILE A 92 -2.34 7.13 -11.56
#